data_AF-A0A834C1D0-F1
#
_entry.id   AF-A0A834C1D0-F1
#
_cell.length_a   1.000
_cell.length_b   1.000
_cell.length_c   1.000
_cell.angle_alpha   90.00
_cell.angle_beta   90.00
_cell.angle_gamma   90.00
#
_symmetry.space_group_name_H-M   'P 1'
#
loop_
_entity.id
_entity.type
_entity.pdbx_description
1 polymer ?
#
loop_
_entity_poly.entity_id
_entity_poly.type
_entity_poly.pdbx_seq_one_letter_code
_entity_poly.pdbx_strand_id
1 'polypeptide(L)'
;MKHTACSDNHGIRPPSAEQYLTPLQQKEVCIRHLRARLRENVERLHHRDYEIEELRTQLYKMQEDWIEEECHRVEAQLALKEARKEIQHLQEVVESVRSNLGIREKDQHDHKPYLGLQGARPGGRSRSCGCSPASTLSRSAACWATEHRSAAAGAQL
;
A
#
# COMPACT_ATOMS: atom_id res chain seq x y z
N MET A 1 -91.46 -7.39 23.74
CA MET A 1 -90.38 -6.59 24.34
C MET A 1 -89.33 -6.37 23.26
N LYS A 2 -89.11 -5.12 22.84
CA LYS A 2 -88.17 -4.80 21.76
C LYS A 2 -86.77 -4.72 22.38
N HIS A 3 -85.90 -5.67 22.04
CA HIS A 3 -84.48 -5.53 22.32
C HIS A 3 -83.96 -4.35 21.50
N THR A 4 -83.68 -3.23 22.17
CA THR A 4 -82.93 -2.12 21.58
C THR A 4 -81.49 -2.59 21.43
N ALA A 5 -81.18 -3.16 20.27
CA ALA A 5 -79.81 -3.48 19.88
C ALA A 5 -79.03 -2.16 19.78
N CYS A 6 -78.04 -1.99 20.67
CA CYS A 6 -77.09 -0.90 20.64
C CYS A 6 -76.14 -1.13 19.45
N SER A 7 -76.56 -0.70 18.27
CA SER A 7 -75.83 -0.82 17.00
C SER A 7 -75.59 0.56 16.39
N ASP A 8 -75.24 1.55 17.22
CA ASP A 8 -74.89 2.89 16.74
C ASP A 8 -73.45 3.20 17.15
N ASN A 9 -72.51 2.62 16.41
CA ASN A 9 -71.09 2.97 16.43
C ASN A 9 -70.67 3.40 15.01
N HIS A 10 -71.45 4.25 14.38
CA HIS A 10 -71.13 4.77 13.05
C HIS A 10 -70.10 5.90 13.15
N GLY A 11 -68.84 5.59 12.88
CA GLY A 11 -67.81 6.58 12.51
C GLY A 11 -66.62 6.77 13.47
N ILE A 12 -66.58 6.09 14.61
CA ILE A 12 -65.42 6.17 15.51
C ILE A 12 -64.39 5.13 15.06
N ARG A 13 -63.28 5.60 14.48
CA ARG A 13 -62.10 4.75 14.24
C ARG A 13 -61.72 4.08 15.56
N PRO A 14 -61.53 2.75 15.60
CA PRO A 14 -61.09 2.08 16.80
C PRO A 14 -59.88 2.82 17.40
N PRO A 15 -59.94 3.23 18.69
CA PRO A 15 -58.82 3.81 19.39
C PRO A 15 -57.54 3.00 19.16
N SER A 16 -56.37 3.65 19.07
CA SER A 16 -55.11 2.91 19.00
C SER A 16 -55.00 2.00 20.22
N ALA A 17 -54.33 0.85 20.10
CA ALA A 17 -54.21 -0.11 21.22
C ALA A 17 -53.71 0.54 22.52
N GLU A 18 -52.87 1.57 22.38
CA GLU A 18 -52.35 2.39 23.48
C GLU A 18 -53.44 3.19 24.22
N GLN A 19 -54.55 3.56 23.56
CA GLN A 19 -55.67 4.30 24.15
C GLN A 19 -56.56 3.44 25.05
N TYR A 20 -56.40 2.11 25.02
CA TYR A 20 -57.04 1.19 25.96
C TYR A 20 -56.21 0.94 27.23
N LEU A 21 -55.01 1.51 27.31
CA LEU A 21 -54.10 1.37 28.44
C LEU A 21 -54.30 2.50 29.46
N THR A 22 -54.17 2.18 30.75
CA THR A 22 -54.06 3.20 31.79
C THR A 22 -52.79 4.03 31.57
N PRO A 23 -52.72 5.29 32.05
CA PRO A 23 -51.50 6.09 31.98
C PRO A 23 -50.27 5.38 32.58
N LEU A 24 -50.46 4.50 33.56
CA LEU A 24 -49.39 3.67 34.12
C LEU A 24 -48.91 2.60 33.11
N GLN A 25 -49.85 1.87 32.50
CA GLN A 25 -49.54 0.85 31.48
C GLN A 25 -48.85 1.46 30.25
N GLN A 26 -49.28 2.65 29.80
CA GLN A 26 -48.63 3.36 28.70
C GLN A 26 -47.16 3.69 29.03
N LYS A 27 -46.89 4.17 30.26
CA LYS A 27 -45.53 4.42 30.74
C LYS A 27 -44.70 3.13 30.78
N GLU A 28 -45.26 2.01 31.25
CA GLU A 28 -44.56 0.73 31.28
C GLU A 28 -44.18 0.24 29.88
N VAL A 29 -45.08 0.34 28.90
CA VAL A 29 -44.81 -0.03 27.51
C VAL A 29 -43.71 0.87 26.93
N CYS A 30 -43.82 2.19 27.13
CA CYS A 30 -42.81 3.15 26.70
C CYS A 30 -41.43 2.83 27.31
N ILE A 31 -41.36 2.55 28.61
CA ILE A 31 -40.13 2.16 29.30
C ILE A 31 -39.53 0.88 28.70
N ARG A 32 -40.34 -0.14 28.40
CA ARG A 32 -39.85 -1.37 27.76
C ARG A 32 -39.26 -1.09 26.37
N HIS A 33 -39.93 -0.27 25.56
CA HIS A 33 -39.45 0.11 24.24
C HIS A 33 -38.14 0.90 24.32
N LEU A 34 -38.05 1.88 25.22
CA LEU A 34 -36.82 2.65 25.45
C LEU A 34 -35.67 1.75 25.91
N ARG A 35 -35.92 0.79 26.80
CA ARG A 35 -34.92 -0.20 27.23
C ARG A 35 -34.46 -1.10 26.08
N ALA A 36 -35.37 -1.54 25.21
CA ALA A 36 -35.03 -2.33 24.03
C ALA A 36 -34.13 -1.55 23.07
N ARG A 37 -34.54 -0.32 22.72
CA ARG A 37 -33.73 0.58 21.89
C ARG A 37 -32.37 0.87 22.52
N LEU A 38 -32.29 1.11 23.83
CA LEU A 38 -31.02 1.35 24.49
C LEU A 38 -30.08 0.16 24.35
N ARG A 39 -30.57 -1.08 24.53
CA ARG A 39 -29.75 -2.29 24.34
C ARG A 39 -29.22 -2.40 22.90
N GLU A 40 -30.09 -2.21 21.91
CA GLU A 40 -29.70 -2.23 20.49
C GLU A 40 -28.64 -1.17 20.17
N ASN A 41 -28.76 0.04 20.75
CA ASN A 41 -27.76 1.10 20.56
C ASN A 41 -26.42 0.76 21.22
N VAL A 42 -26.44 0.19 22.43
CA VAL A 42 -25.22 -0.24 23.14
C VAL A 42 -24.51 -1.35 22.36
N GLU A 43 -25.25 -2.35 21.86
CA GLU A 43 -24.67 -3.42 21.04
C GLU A 43 -24.08 -2.88 19.74
N ARG A 44 -24.78 -1.95 19.07
CA ARG A 44 -24.27 -1.29 17.87
C ARG A 44 -23.00 -0.47 18.17
N LEU A 45 -22.94 0.21 19.31
CA LEU A 45 -21.74 0.95 19.72
C LEU A 45 -20.57 -0.01 19.96
N HIS A 46 -20.77 -1.11 20.67
CA HIS A 46 -19.71 -2.11 20.89
C HIS A 46 -19.15 -2.67 19.58
N HIS A 47 -20.01 -2.94 18.60
CA HIS A 47 -19.54 -3.39 17.28
C HIS A 47 -18.69 -2.32 16.58
N ARG A 48 -19.06 -1.04 16.71
CA ARG A 48 -18.28 0.07 16.14
C ARG A 48 -16.96 0.27 16.88
N ASP A 49 -16.95 0.17 18.19
CA ASP A 49 -15.72 0.25 18.98
C ASP A 49 -14.75 -0.87 18.58
N TYR A 50 -15.27 -2.08 18.36
CA TYR A 50 -14.46 -3.19 17.85
C TYR A 50 -13.88 -2.91 16.46
N GLU A 51 -14.70 -2.43 15.52
CA GLU A 51 -14.26 -2.04 14.17
C GLU A 51 -13.19 -0.94 14.21
N ILE A 52 -13.34 0.04 15.09
CA ILE A 52 -12.36 1.10 15.30
C ILE A 52 -11.02 0.54 15.79
N GLU A 53 -11.03 -0.37 16.76
CA GLU A 53 -9.80 -1.00 17.29
C GLU A 53 -9.11 -1.89 16.25
N GLU A 54 -9.89 -2.61 15.43
CA GLU A 54 -9.34 -3.38 14.32
C GLU A 54 -8.66 -2.49 13.28
N LEU A 55 -9.33 -1.40 12.85
CA LEU A 55 -8.77 -0.44 11.91
C LEU A 55 -7.52 0.27 12.47
N ARG A 56 -7.52 0.61 13.76
CA ARG A 56 -6.33 1.15 14.44
C ARG A 56 -5.17 0.16 14.38
N THR A 57 -5.42 -1.10 14.68
CA THR A 57 -4.41 -2.16 14.63
C THR A 57 -3.85 -2.34 13.22
N GLN A 58 -4.71 -2.30 12.19
CA GLN A 58 -4.28 -2.35 10.79
C GLN A 58 -3.42 -1.14 10.42
N LEU A 59 -3.83 0.06 10.82
CA LEU A 59 -3.09 1.29 10.56
C LEU A 59 -1.70 1.25 11.20
N TYR A 60 -1.59 0.78 12.45
CA TYR A 60 -0.30 0.63 13.12
C TYR A 60 0.62 -0.32 12.35
N LYS A 61 0.13 -1.49 11.92
CA LYS A 61 0.92 -2.43 11.11
C LYS A 61 1.38 -1.82 9.79
N MET A 62 0.47 -1.16 9.06
CA MET A 62 0.82 -0.50 7.80
C MET A 62 1.87 0.60 8.01
N GLN A 63 1.81 1.30 9.14
CA GLN A 63 2.81 2.30 9.50
C GLN A 63 4.16 1.66 9.80
N GLU A 64 4.18 0.56 10.55
CA GLU A 64 5.41 -0.21 10.83
C GLU A 64 6.06 -0.73 9.54
N ASP A 65 5.28 -1.37 8.67
CA ASP A 65 5.73 -1.88 7.37
C ASP A 65 6.32 -0.75 6.50
N TRP A 66 5.66 0.42 6.49
CA TRP A 66 6.15 1.57 5.74
C TRP A 66 7.48 2.11 6.30
N ILE A 67 7.62 2.17 7.63
CA ILE A 67 8.87 2.60 8.29
C ILE A 67 10.01 1.62 7.97
N GLU A 68 9.74 0.32 8.01
CA GLU A 68 10.75 -0.71 7.73
C GLU A 68 11.24 -0.62 6.28
N GLU A 69 10.32 -0.48 5.33
CA GLU A 69 10.67 -0.32 3.90
C GLU A 69 11.44 0.98 3.63
N GLU A 70 11.07 2.07 4.31
CA GLU A 70 11.80 3.33 4.26
C GLU A 70 13.24 3.16 4.76
N CYS A 71 13.42 2.42 5.86
CA CYS A 71 14.73 2.11 6.43
C CYS A 71 15.60 1.33 5.44
N HIS A 72 15.09 0.22 4.91
CA HIS A 72 15.81 -0.59 3.92
C HIS A 72 16.21 0.23 2.69
N ARG A 73 15.33 1.13 2.22
CA ARG A 73 15.65 1.99 1.09
C ARG A 73 16.82 2.93 1.39
N VAL A 74 16.81 3.58 2.55
CA VAL A 74 17.89 4.49 2.96
C VAL A 74 19.19 3.73 3.17
N GLU A 75 19.15 2.54 3.78
CA GLU A 75 20.32 1.67 3.97
C GLU A 75 20.95 1.27 2.63
N ALA A 76 20.13 0.87 1.65
CA ALA A 76 20.61 0.55 0.31
C ALA A 76 21.26 1.76 -0.38
N GLN A 77 20.69 2.97 -0.20
CA GLN A 77 21.26 4.21 -0.72
C GLN A 77 22.62 4.55 -0.08
N LEU A 78 22.76 4.34 1.22
CA LEU A 78 24.02 4.54 1.95
C LEU A 78 25.08 3.55 1.49
N ALA A 79 24.75 2.26 1.44
CA ALA A 79 25.65 1.21 0.95
C ALA A 79 26.15 1.49 -0.48
N LEU A 80 25.24 1.93 -1.37
CA LEU A 80 25.61 2.31 -2.73
C LEU A 80 26.57 3.52 -2.76
N LYS A 81 26.33 4.53 -1.92
CA LYS A 81 27.20 5.71 -1.82
C LYS A 81 28.60 5.32 -1.32
N GLU A 82 28.69 4.42 -0.34
CA GLU A 82 29.95 3.92 0.19
C GLU A 82 30.71 3.09 -0.84
N ALA A 83 30.03 2.16 -1.52
CA ALA A 83 30.62 1.37 -2.60
C ALA A 83 31.19 2.26 -3.73
N ARG A 84 30.49 3.34 -4.09
CA ARG A 84 30.99 4.31 -5.09
C ARG A 84 32.27 5.02 -4.64
N LYS A 85 32.36 5.41 -3.37
CA LYS A 85 33.58 6.02 -2.82
C LYS A 85 34.74 5.03 -2.80
N GLU A 86 34.48 3.79 -2.41
CA GLU A 86 35.51 2.74 -2.39
C GLU A 86 36.04 2.46 -3.79
N ILE A 87 35.15 2.35 -4.78
CA ILE A 87 35.56 2.18 -6.19
C ILE A 87 36.45 3.35 -6.65
N GLN A 88 36.08 4.59 -6.35
CA GLN A 88 36.89 5.77 -6.71
C GLN A 88 38.26 5.75 -6.01
N HIS A 89 38.28 5.45 -4.72
CA HIS A 89 39.53 5.36 -3.96
C HIS A 89 40.46 4.28 -4.52
N LEU A 90 39.93 3.09 -4.81
CA LEU A 90 40.71 2.00 -5.42
C LEU A 90 41.22 2.38 -6.82
N GLN A 91 40.43 3.10 -7.62
CA GLN A 91 40.88 3.63 -8.92
C GLN A 91 42.06 4.60 -8.77
N GLU A 92 41.99 5.53 -7.81
CA GLU A 92 43.09 6.46 -7.51
C GLU A 92 44.36 5.73 -7.05
N VAL A 93 44.21 4.72 -6.20
CA VAL A 93 45.34 3.87 -5.74
C VAL A 93 45.97 3.14 -6.92
N VAL A 94 45.16 2.53 -7.80
CA VAL A 94 45.64 1.84 -9.01
C VAL A 94 46.38 2.81 -9.94
N GLU A 95 45.82 4.00 -10.17
CA GLU A 95 46.43 5.03 -11.00
C GLU A 95 47.77 5.51 -10.42
N SER A 96 47.81 5.72 -9.10
CA SER A 96 49.03 6.08 -8.38
C SER A 96 50.10 5.01 -8.54
N VAL A 97 49.80 3.73 -8.31
CA VAL A 97 50.75 2.63 -8.51
C VAL A 97 51.21 2.55 -9.97
N ARG A 98 50.32 2.70 -10.94
CA ARG A 98 50.65 2.70 -12.37
C ARG A 98 51.62 3.83 -12.74
N SER A 99 51.38 5.05 -12.23
CA SER A 99 52.26 6.19 -12.46
C SER A 99 53.65 6.00 -11.84
N ASN A 100 53.73 5.44 -10.63
CA ASN A 100 54.99 5.09 -9.96
C ASN A 100 55.79 4.01 -10.71
N LEU A 101 55.12 3.02 -11.29
CA LEU A 101 55.77 1.98 -12.11
C LEU A 101 56.24 2.52 -13.48
N GLY A 102 55.43 3.35 -14.14
CA GLY A 102 55.80 3.97 -15.43
C GLY A 102 56.97 4.96 -15.34
N ILE A 103 57.23 5.52 -14.15
CA ILE A 103 58.42 6.33 -13.87
C ILE A 103 59.67 5.43 -13.78
N ARG A 104 59.59 4.25 -13.14
CA ARG A 104 60.73 3.30 -13.06
C ARG A 104 61.11 2.66 -14.39
N GLU A 105 60.18 2.53 -15.34
CA GLU A 105 60.49 2.04 -16.70
C GLU A 105 61.27 3.07 -17.53
N LYS A 106 61.03 4.38 -17.36
CA LYS A 106 61.77 5.43 -18.06
C LYS A 106 63.22 5.54 -17.60
N ASP A 107 63.49 5.30 -16.32
CA ASP A 107 64.86 5.34 -15.78
C ASP A 107 65.71 4.08 -16.12
N GLN A 108 65.10 3.00 -16.63
CA GLN A 108 65.82 1.78 -17.05
C GLN A 108 66.11 1.70 -18.57
N HIS A 109 65.67 2.67 -19.37
CA HIS A 109 65.82 2.65 -20.84
C HIS A 109 66.86 3.61 -21.41
N ASP A 110 67.77 4.14 -20.58
CA ASP A 110 68.83 5.06 -21.03
C ASP A 110 70.14 4.38 -21.48
N HIS A 111 70.12 3.10 -21.87
CA HIS A 111 71.31 2.41 -22.41
C HIS A 111 71.02 1.53 -23.64
N LYS A 112 70.79 2.15 -24.82
CA LYS A 112 71.50 1.91 -26.11
C LYS A 112 70.71 2.41 -27.35
N PRO A 113 71.39 3.01 -28.35
CA PRO A 113 70.77 3.43 -29.61
C PRO A 113 70.91 2.37 -30.72
N TYR A 114 70.07 2.53 -31.76
CA TYR A 114 70.10 1.92 -33.12
C TYR A 114 69.40 0.56 -33.35
N LEU A 115 68.22 0.57 -34.00
CA LEU A 115 68.03 0.29 -35.45
C LEU A 115 66.54 0.31 -35.82
N GLY A 116 66.25 0.68 -37.07
CA GLY A 116 64.96 1.20 -37.52
C GLY A 116 63.87 0.19 -37.83
N LEU A 117 62.65 0.70 -38.03
CA LEU A 117 61.91 0.52 -39.29
C LEU A 117 60.68 1.43 -39.33
N GLN A 118 60.49 1.93 -40.54
CA GLN A 118 59.50 2.87 -41.02
C GLN A 118 58.19 2.13 -41.32
N GLY A 119 57.02 2.76 -41.10
CA GLY A 119 55.76 2.20 -41.64
C GLY A 119 54.47 2.75 -41.04
N ALA A 120 54.06 3.94 -41.46
CA ALA A 120 52.74 4.49 -41.20
C ALA A 120 51.65 3.82 -42.06
N ARG A 121 50.48 3.52 -41.48
CA ARG A 121 49.15 3.98 -41.96
C ARG A 121 47.99 3.53 -41.04
N PRO A 122 46.99 4.40 -40.79
CA PRO A 122 45.76 4.06 -40.10
C PRO A 122 44.62 3.78 -41.09
N GLY A 123 43.85 2.73 -40.84
CA GLY A 123 42.55 2.46 -41.49
C GLY A 123 41.77 1.54 -40.56
N GLY A 124 40.48 1.69 -40.28
CA GLY A 124 39.46 2.59 -40.77
C GLY A 124 38.14 1.89 -40.45
N ARG A 125 37.33 2.51 -39.58
CA ARG A 125 35.87 2.34 -39.42
C ARG A 125 35.35 0.90 -39.20
N SER A 126 35.18 0.52 -37.93
CA SER A 126 34.18 -0.50 -37.55
C SER A 126 32.94 0.17 -36.98
N ARG A 127 31.79 -0.37 -37.40
CA ARG A 127 30.48 0.27 -37.47
C ARG A 127 29.81 0.39 -36.10
N SER A 128 29.22 1.55 -35.84
CA SER A 128 28.27 1.82 -34.76
C SER A 128 27.01 0.95 -34.90
N CYS A 129 26.66 0.18 -33.87
CA CYS A 129 25.27 -0.21 -33.62
C CYS A 129 24.62 0.88 -32.78
N GLY A 130 24.02 1.86 -33.45
CA GLY A 130 23.15 2.83 -32.81
C GLY A 130 21.83 2.18 -32.45
N CYS A 131 21.62 1.88 -31.17
CA CYS A 131 20.30 1.61 -30.62
C CYS A 131 19.85 2.85 -29.86
N SER A 132 19.11 3.72 -30.54
CA SER A 132 18.30 4.76 -29.90
C SER A 132 16.92 4.19 -29.59
N PRO A 133 16.45 4.11 -28.33
CA PRO A 133 15.05 3.89 -28.04
C PRO A 133 14.34 5.25 -27.94
N ALA A 134 13.54 5.59 -28.95
CA ALA A 134 12.62 6.71 -28.89
C ALA A 134 11.25 6.23 -28.37
N SER A 135 10.94 6.65 -27.14
CA SER A 135 9.65 7.13 -26.63
C SER A 135 8.34 6.51 -27.18
N THR A 136 7.60 5.84 -26.30
CA THR A 136 6.15 6.09 -26.11
C THR A 136 5.75 5.83 -24.66
N LEU A 137 5.34 6.89 -23.96
CA LEU A 137 4.51 6.81 -22.75
C LEU A 137 3.15 6.20 -23.13
N SER A 138 2.72 5.16 -22.42
CA SER A 138 1.29 4.87 -22.29
C SER A 138 0.97 4.29 -20.92
N ARG A 139 -0.19 4.68 -20.44
CA ARG A 139 -0.67 4.72 -19.06
C ARG A 139 -0.96 3.34 -18.47
N SER A 140 -0.82 3.28 -17.14
CA SER A 140 -1.63 2.52 -16.19
C SER A 140 -2.04 1.10 -16.55
N ALA A 141 -1.40 0.12 -15.91
CA ALA A 141 -1.95 -1.22 -15.73
C ALA A 141 -1.91 -1.58 -14.24
N ALA A 142 -3.02 -1.32 -13.54
CA ALA A 142 -3.35 -2.03 -12.32
C ALA A 142 -4.16 -3.27 -12.72
N CYS A 143 -3.61 -4.47 -12.51
CA CYS A 143 -4.33 -5.73 -12.58
C CYS A 143 -3.64 -6.74 -11.65
N TRP A 144 -3.95 -6.69 -10.34
CA TRP A 144 -3.89 -7.89 -9.50
C TRP A 144 -5.29 -8.48 -9.46
N ALA A 145 -5.56 -9.40 -10.38
CA ALA A 145 -6.72 -10.27 -10.35
C ALA A 145 -6.25 -11.65 -9.90
N THR A 146 -6.63 -12.04 -8.69
CA THR A 146 -6.75 -13.45 -8.30
C THR A 146 -7.93 -13.59 -7.35
N GLU A 147 -8.99 -14.18 -7.88
CA GLU A 147 -10.19 -14.63 -7.17
C GLU A 147 -9.88 -15.72 -6.15
N HIS A 148 -10.57 -15.71 -5.01
CA HIS A 148 -11.14 -16.95 -4.48
C HIS A 148 -12.47 -16.71 -3.75
N ARG A 149 -13.54 -16.83 -4.54
CA ARG A 149 -14.77 -17.63 -4.32
C ARG A 149 -15.57 -17.41 -3.02
N SER A 150 -16.65 -16.65 -3.17
CA SER A 150 -17.86 -16.66 -2.33
C SER A 150 -18.64 -17.96 -2.51
N ALA A 151 -19.10 -18.56 -1.41
CA ALA A 151 -20.07 -19.64 -1.39
C ALA A 151 -21.38 -19.13 -0.79
N ALA A 152 -22.37 -18.89 -1.65
CA ALA A 152 -23.77 -18.76 -1.27
C ALA A 152 -24.61 -19.54 -2.28
N ALA A 153 -25.16 -20.66 -1.84
CA ALA A 153 -26.29 -21.32 -2.49
C ALA A 153 -27.23 -21.81 -1.39
N GLY A 154 -28.43 -21.25 -1.38
CA GLY A 154 -29.51 -21.68 -0.49
C GLY A 154 -30.06 -23.04 -0.89
N ALA A 155 -30.64 -23.73 0.10
CA ALA A 155 -31.60 -24.80 -0.11
C ALA A 155 -32.83 -24.52 0.75
N GLN A 156 -33.94 -24.25 0.06
CA GLN A 156 -35.30 -24.37 0.57
C GLN A 156 -35.63 -25.86 0.69
N LEU A 157 -36.12 -26.27 1.86
CA LEU A 157 -37.20 -27.25 2.10
C LEU A 157 -37.57 -27.22 3.58
#